data_AF-A0A2D6Y5K6-F1
#
_entry.id   AF-A0A2D6Y5K6-F1
#
_cell.length_a   1.000
_cell.length_b   1.000
_cell.length_c   1.000
_cell.angle_alpha   90.00
_cell.angle_beta   90.00
_cell.angle_gamma   90.00
#
_symmetry.space_group_name_H-M   'P 1'
#
loop_
_entity.id
_entity.type
_entity.pdbx_description
1 polymer ?
#
loop_
_entity_poly.entity_id
_entity_poly.type
_entity_poly.pdbx_seq_one_letter_code
_entity_poly.pdbx_strand_id
1 'polypeptide(L)'
;MQKTTYRYEQSAARLTVEGFPDLSAGQGNDSIGILSGWRLQLVAAPELEGTREHLEAMMAVVMPYARHCLSKAPKRFGEGDGFVSIGPDRAGHQLELRSSREGVAPLQLQLDDADLADLVRCLDRLRMDQRVQLSWTLPMDRPLHRRELAERIPLHRRLASPVLGGLALILGAAGSMVLPLPPVQEPVPVEQQAEPLAEPAQP
;
A
#
# COMPACT_ATOMS: atom_id res chain seq x y z
N MET A 1 16.48 30.17 -26.43
CA MET A 1 16.15 28.96 -25.63
C MET A 1 15.23 28.11 -26.47
N GLN A 2 15.62 26.86 -26.77
CA GLN A 2 14.71 25.92 -27.45
C GLN A 2 13.78 25.30 -26.42
N LYS A 3 12.52 25.15 -26.81
CA LYS A 3 11.49 24.49 -26.01
C LYS A 3 11.61 22.98 -26.24
N THR A 4 11.73 22.22 -25.17
CA THR A 4 11.86 20.76 -25.21
C THR A 4 10.53 20.13 -24.84
N THR A 5 10.16 19.06 -25.56
CA THR A 5 8.91 18.34 -25.36
C THR A 5 9.19 16.86 -25.16
N TYR A 6 8.69 16.32 -24.06
CA TYR A 6 8.71 14.90 -23.75
C TYR A 6 7.31 14.32 -23.70
N ARG A 7 7.19 13.07 -24.12
CA ARG A 7 5.90 12.38 -24.29
C ARG A 7 5.98 10.97 -23.74
N TYR A 8 5.03 10.64 -22.89
CA TYR A 8 4.89 9.36 -22.22
C TYR A 8 3.54 8.77 -22.63
N GLU A 9 3.58 7.66 -23.35
CA GLU A 9 2.38 7.02 -23.91
C GLU A 9 2.18 5.61 -23.37
N GLN A 10 0.91 5.31 -23.15
CA GLN A 10 0.34 3.99 -22.87
C GLN A 10 -0.93 3.83 -23.71
N SER A 11 -1.63 2.71 -23.54
CA SER A 11 -2.80 2.36 -24.36
C SER A 11 -3.95 3.35 -24.17
N ALA A 12 -4.23 3.72 -22.92
CA ALA A 12 -5.35 4.59 -22.56
C ALA A 12 -4.94 6.02 -22.12
N ALA A 13 -3.64 6.28 -21.96
CA ALA A 13 -3.13 7.55 -21.43
C ALA A 13 -1.92 8.08 -22.22
N ARG A 14 -1.92 9.38 -22.51
CA ARG A 14 -0.79 10.10 -23.09
C ARG A 14 -0.51 11.36 -22.29
N LEU A 15 0.68 11.44 -21.71
CA LEU A 15 1.18 12.62 -21.00
C LEU A 15 2.26 13.30 -21.83
N THR A 16 2.06 14.58 -22.15
CA THR A 16 3.04 15.43 -22.84
C THR A 16 3.47 16.52 -21.87
N VAL A 17 4.78 16.74 -21.76
CA VAL A 17 5.40 17.70 -20.85
C VAL A 17 6.32 18.59 -21.67
N GLU A 18 6.19 19.90 -21.49
CA GLU A 18 6.87 20.90 -22.29
C GLU A 18 7.58 21.90 -21.39
N GLY A 19 8.81 22.27 -21.72
CA GLY A 19 9.55 23.20 -20.88
C GLY A 19 10.85 23.67 -21.47
N PHE A 20 11.63 24.32 -20.61
CA PHE A 20 12.93 24.89 -20.93
C PHE A 20 14.00 24.36 -19.98
N PRO A 21 15.26 24.30 -20.41
CA PRO A 21 16.37 24.00 -19.52
C PRO A 21 16.62 25.16 -18.56
N ASP A 22 16.95 24.85 -17.30
CA ASP A 22 17.45 25.85 -16.36
C ASP A 22 18.97 26.02 -16.51
N LEU A 23 19.35 26.95 -17.39
CA LEU A 23 20.75 27.26 -17.66
C LEU A 23 21.48 27.81 -16.43
N SER A 24 20.75 28.40 -15.48
CA SER A 24 21.34 28.92 -14.23
C SER A 24 21.80 27.79 -13.31
N ALA A 25 21.16 26.62 -13.42
CA ALA A 25 21.52 25.40 -12.71
C ALA A 25 22.49 24.50 -13.50
N GLY A 26 23.07 24.98 -14.61
CA GLY A 26 24.02 24.21 -15.42
C GLY A 26 23.40 23.09 -16.25
N GLN A 27 22.09 23.17 -16.51
CA GLN A 27 21.36 22.12 -17.21
C GLN A 27 21.64 22.14 -18.72
N GLY A 28 21.66 20.95 -19.34
CA GLY A 28 21.83 20.78 -20.78
C GLY A 28 20.59 21.20 -21.58
N ASN A 29 20.76 21.47 -22.88
CA ASN A 29 19.65 21.93 -23.73
C ASN A 29 18.51 20.90 -23.86
N ASP A 30 18.79 19.63 -23.64
CA ASP A 30 17.82 18.55 -23.73
C ASP A 30 17.05 18.32 -22.41
N SER A 31 17.29 19.06 -21.34
CA SER A 31 16.54 18.89 -20.09
C SER A 31 15.43 19.90 -19.90
N ILE A 32 14.41 19.51 -19.14
CA ILE A 32 13.35 20.38 -18.65
C ILE A 32 13.64 20.68 -17.18
N GLY A 33 14.12 21.89 -16.89
CA GLY A 33 14.26 22.43 -15.53
C GLY A 33 13.15 23.40 -15.15
N ILE A 34 12.50 23.99 -16.16
CA ILE A 34 11.37 24.91 -15.99
C ILE A 34 10.20 24.36 -16.80
N LEU A 35 9.12 23.98 -16.10
CA LEU A 35 7.91 23.50 -16.75
C LEU A 35 7.13 24.66 -17.36
N SER A 36 6.93 24.62 -18.68
CA SER A 36 6.12 25.61 -19.40
C SER A 36 4.66 25.17 -19.54
N GLY A 37 4.40 23.86 -19.60
CA GLY A 37 3.07 23.30 -19.73
C GLY A 37 3.08 21.78 -19.75
N TRP A 38 1.91 21.20 -19.55
CA TRP A 38 1.69 19.76 -19.67
C TRP A 38 0.28 19.51 -20.19
N ARG A 39 0.11 18.38 -20.87
CA ARG A 39 -1.18 17.91 -21.38
C ARG A 39 -1.33 16.43 -21.12
N LEU A 40 -2.46 16.02 -20.57
CA LEU A 40 -2.82 14.63 -20.37
C LEU A 40 -4.08 14.32 -21.17
N GLN A 41 -3.95 13.39 -22.11
CA GLN A 41 -5.06 12.83 -22.84
C GLN A 41 -5.36 11.44 -22.29
N LEU A 42 -6.60 11.25 -21.87
CA LEU A 42 -7.18 9.95 -21.52
C LEU A 42 -8.19 9.54 -22.59
N VAL A 43 -8.41 8.24 -22.77
CA VAL A 43 -9.44 7.74 -23.69
C VAL A 43 -10.82 8.19 -23.21
N ALA A 44 -11.66 8.65 -24.15
CA ALA A 44 -13.04 9.09 -23.88
C ALA A 44 -13.19 10.21 -22.82
N ALA A 45 -12.11 10.92 -22.50
CA ALA A 45 -12.10 12.05 -21.58
C ALA A 45 -11.54 13.32 -22.26
N PRO A 46 -11.92 14.51 -21.77
CA PRO A 46 -11.36 15.76 -22.27
C PRO A 46 -9.85 15.82 -22.05
N GLU A 47 -9.14 16.55 -22.92
CA GLU A 47 -7.72 16.87 -22.69
C GLU A 47 -7.59 17.69 -21.40
N LEU A 48 -6.66 17.27 -20.54
CA LEU A 48 -6.37 17.94 -19.28
C LEU A 48 -5.10 18.75 -19.40
N GLU A 49 -5.17 19.99 -18.95
CA GLU A 49 -4.05 20.90 -18.86
C GLU A 49 -4.14 21.72 -17.57
N GLY A 50 -3.02 22.31 -17.15
CA GLY A 50 -2.99 23.12 -15.96
C GLY A 50 -1.61 23.62 -15.61
N THR A 51 -1.46 24.15 -14.40
CA THR A 51 -0.17 24.61 -13.88
C THR A 51 0.69 23.43 -13.41
N ARG A 52 1.94 23.70 -13.07
CA ARG A 52 2.85 22.73 -12.45
C ARG A 52 2.25 22.13 -11.17
N GLU A 53 1.56 22.93 -10.38
CA GLU A 53 0.92 22.54 -9.13
C GLU A 53 -0.20 21.53 -9.36
N HIS A 54 -0.92 21.61 -10.48
CA HIS A 54 -1.95 20.63 -10.83
C HIS A 54 -1.34 19.26 -11.16
N LEU A 55 -0.25 19.25 -11.94
CA LEU A 55 0.47 18.01 -12.26
C LEU A 55 1.08 17.39 -11.00
N GLU A 56 1.69 18.21 -10.15
CA GLU A 56 2.27 17.76 -8.88
C GLU A 56 1.20 17.20 -7.94
N ALA A 57 0.05 17.89 -7.80
CA ALA A 57 -1.08 17.41 -7.01
C ALA A 57 -1.63 16.08 -7.57
N MET A 58 -1.73 15.95 -8.91
CA MET A 58 -2.13 14.70 -9.55
C MET A 58 -1.16 13.56 -9.21
N MET A 59 0.15 13.79 -9.31
CA MET A 59 1.16 12.79 -8.92
C MET A 59 1.04 12.42 -7.43
N ALA A 60 0.89 13.43 -6.55
CA ALA A 60 0.79 13.25 -5.12
C ALA A 60 -0.45 12.48 -4.66
N VAL A 61 -1.51 12.46 -5.47
CA VAL A 61 -2.81 11.82 -5.16
C VAL A 61 -2.96 10.47 -5.85
N VAL A 62 -2.62 10.38 -7.14
CA VAL A 62 -2.80 9.16 -7.95
C VAL A 62 -1.81 8.07 -7.56
N MET A 63 -0.53 8.41 -7.30
CA MET A 63 0.48 7.40 -6.97
C MET A 63 0.17 6.66 -5.65
N PRO A 64 -0.15 7.34 -4.53
CA PRO A 64 -0.54 6.66 -3.29
C PRO A 64 -1.84 5.87 -3.44
N TYR A 65 -2.81 6.39 -4.20
CA TYR A 65 -4.07 5.70 -4.46
C TYR A 65 -3.85 4.36 -5.17
N ALA A 66 -3.04 4.34 -6.22
CA ALA A 66 -2.73 3.11 -6.95
C ALA A 66 -2.09 2.05 -6.03
N ARG A 67 -1.19 2.47 -5.12
CA ARG A 67 -0.59 1.58 -4.12
C ARG A 67 -1.62 0.98 -3.16
N HIS A 68 -2.63 1.77 -2.77
CA HIS A 68 -3.75 1.31 -1.95
C HIS A 68 -4.64 0.32 -2.71
N CYS A 69 -4.86 0.56 -4.01
CA CYS A 69 -5.59 -0.35 -4.89
C CYS A 69 -4.87 -1.70 -5.05
N LEU A 70 -3.55 -1.70 -5.30
CA LEU A 70 -2.72 -2.92 -5.34
C LEU A 70 -2.80 -3.70 -4.03
N SER A 71 -2.97 -2.98 -2.93
CA SER A 71 -3.12 -3.55 -1.61
C SER A 71 -4.57 -3.94 -1.28
N LYS A 72 -5.51 -3.83 -2.22
CA LYS A 72 -6.94 -4.11 -2.03
C LYS A 72 -7.57 -3.33 -0.88
N ALA A 73 -7.08 -2.11 -0.64
CA ALA A 73 -7.59 -1.20 0.39
C ALA A 73 -7.78 0.21 -0.22
N PRO A 74 -8.56 0.35 -1.31
CA PRO A 74 -8.75 1.64 -1.94
C PRO A 74 -9.40 2.62 -0.96
N LYS A 75 -8.85 3.82 -0.90
CA LYS A 75 -9.33 4.92 -0.06
C LYS A 75 -9.30 6.21 -0.87
N ARG A 76 -10.09 7.21 -0.50
CA ARG A 76 -10.03 8.53 -1.11
C ARG A 76 -8.74 9.28 -0.70
N PHE A 77 -8.13 9.97 -1.65
CA PHE A 77 -6.96 10.85 -1.50
C PHE A 77 -7.29 12.23 -2.08
N GLY A 78 -6.68 13.29 -1.55
CA GLY A 78 -6.89 14.66 -2.03
C GLY A 78 -8.19 15.33 -1.53
N GLU A 79 -8.72 14.88 -0.39
CA GLU A 79 -9.82 15.58 0.30
C GLU A 79 -9.36 16.96 0.82
N GLY A 80 -10.23 17.98 0.75
CA GLY A 80 -9.94 19.36 1.15
C GLY A 80 -9.81 20.33 -0.02
N ASP A 81 -9.03 21.40 0.16
CA ASP A 81 -8.81 22.49 -0.82
C ASP A 81 -7.74 22.16 -1.89
N GLY A 82 -7.48 20.87 -2.12
CA GLY A 82 -6.50 20.42 -3.12
C GLY A 82 -7.06 20.46 -4.54
N PHE A 83 -6.19 20.66 -5.53
CA PHE A 83 -6.56 20.69 -6.96
C PHE A 83 -7.05 19.33 -7.50
N VAL A 84 -6.65 18.23 -6.88
CA VAL A 84 -6.95 16.89 -7.39
C VAL A 84 -7.38 15.99 -6.24
N SER A 85 -8.41 15.20 -6.45
CA SER A 85 -8.80 14.13 -5.55
C SER A 85 -9.11 12.85 -6.33
N ILE A 86 -8.85 11.69 -5.75
CA ILE A 86 -9.18 10.40 -6.36
C ILE A 86 -9.75 9.46 -5.30
N GLY A 87 -10.73 8.65 -5.66
CA GLY A 87 -11.29 7.67 -4.73
C GLY A 87 -11.95 6.50 -5.45
N PRO A 88 -12.27 5.43 -4.71
CA PRO A 88 -13.08 4.35 -5.26
C PRO A 88 -14.49 4.85 -5.57
N ASP A 89 -15.06 4.35 -6.67
CA ASP A 89 -16.47 4.53 -7.04
C ASP A 89 -17.11 3.17 -7.41
N ARG A 90 -18.43 3.13 -7.58
CA ARG A 90 -19.18 1.89 -7.87
C ARG A 90 -18.66 1.12 -9.08
N ALA A 91 -18.14 1.81 -10.08
CA ALA A 91 -17.72 1.25 -11.36
C ALA A 91 -16.20 1.28 -11.60
N GLY A 92 -15.39 1.62 -10.59
CA GLY A 92 -13.95 1.75 -10.73
C GLY A 92 -13.39 2.85 -9.84
N HIS A 93 -12.83 3.88 -10.47
CA HIS A 93 -12.16 4.99 -9.78
C HIS A 93 -12.68 6.32 -10.29
N GLN A 94 -12.91 7.26 -9.37
CA GLN A 94 -13.33 8.61 -9.71
C GLN A 94 -12.17 9.56 -9.45
N LEU A 95 -11.69 10.22 -10.50
CA LEU A 95 -10.72 11.32 -10.45
C LEU A 95 -11.48 12.64 -10.55
N GLU A 96 -11.28 13.52 -9.58
CA GLU A 96 -11.87 14.86 -9.53
C GLU A 96 -10.77 15.91 -9.63
N LEU A 97 -10.96 16.85 -10.55
CA LEU A 97 -10.04 17.95 -10.83
C LEU A 97 -10.76 19.27 -10.54
N ARG A 98 -10.18 20.05 -9.63
CA ARG A 98 -10.70 21.35 -9.21
C ARG A 98 -9.90 22.44 -9.88
N SER A 99 -10.61 23.43 -10.43
CA SER A 99 -10.00 24.62 -11.01
C SER A 99 -9.43 25.52 -9.91
N SER A 100 -8.37 26.24 -10.23
CA SER A 100 -7.86 27.34 -9.40
C SER A 100 -8.75 28.58 -9.43
N ARG A 101 -9.75 28.64 -10.31
CA ARG A 101 -10.71 29.75 -10.43
C ARG A 101 -11.96 29.47 -9.60
N GLU A 102 -12.35 30.44 -8.78
CA GLU A 102 -13.60 30.38 -8.01
C GLU A 102 -14.83 30.22 -8.92
N GLY A 103 -15.83 29.48 -8.43
CA GLY A 103 -17.11 29.29 -9.12
C GLY A 103 -17.09 28.30 -10.29
N VAL A 104 -15.95 27.65 -10.58
CA VAL A 104 -15.87 26.60 -11.60
C VAL A 104 -16.16 25.23 -10.96
N ALA A 105 -17.15 24.52 -11.50
CA ALA A 105 -17.48 23.18 -11.02
C ALA A 105 -16.32 22.20 -11.25
N PRO A 106 -16.02 21.30 -10.29
CA PRO A 106 -15.00 20.28 -10.46
C PRO A 106 -15.29 19.36 -11.65
N LEU A 107 -14.26 19.05 -12.44
CA LEU A 107 -14.34 18.06 -13.49
C LEU A 107 -14.19 16.67 -12.88
N GLN A 108 -15.17 15.79 -13.10
CA GLN A 108 -15.13 14.41 -12.65
C GLN A 108 -14.89 13.47 -13.83
N LEU A 109 -13.89 12.62 -13.71
CA LEU A 109 -13.52 11.60 -14.67
C LEU A 109 -13.67 10.24 -14.03
N GLN A 110 -14.33 9.34 -14.75
CA GLN A 110 -14.40 7.93 -14.36
C GLN A 110 -13.28 7.18 -15.07
N LEU A 111 -12.54 6.40 -14.30
CA LEU A 111 -11.42 5.57 -14.75
C LEU A 111 -11.74 4.12 -14.42
N ASP A 112 -11.53 3.23 -15.38
CA ASP A 112 -11.45 1.80 -15.09
C ASP A 112 -10.05 1.41 -14.57
N ASP A 113 -9.87 0.13 -14.25
CA ASP A 113 -8.59 -0.39 -13.74
C ASP A 113 -7.45 -0.22 -14.77
N ALA A 114 -7.76 -0.29 -16.07
CA ALA A 114 -6.78 -0.16 -17.15
C ALA A 114 -6.36 1.29 -17.35
N ASP A 115 -7.31 2.21 -17.37
CA ASP A 115 -7.10 3.66 -17.43
C ASP A 115 -6.23 4.13 -16.26
N LEU A 116 -6.53 3.67 -15.04
CA LEU A 116 -5.75 4.00 -13.85
C LEU A 116 -4.32 3.45 -13.97
N ALA A 117 -4.16 2.19 -14.40
CA ALA A 117 -2.84 1.59 -14.55
C ALA A 117 -1.97 2.34 -15.57
N ASP A 118 -2.56 2.73 -16.70
CA ASP A 118 -1.86 3.47 -17.75
C ASP A 118 -1.51 4.90 -17.32
N LEU A 119 -2.42 5.59 -16.63
CA LEU A 119 -2.15 6.89 -16.02
C LEU A 119 -0.97 6.82 -15.05
N VAL A 120 -0.99 5.86 -14.12
CA VAL A 120 0.10 5.67 -13.14
C VAL A 120 1.43 5.42 -13.84
N ARG A 121 1.46 4.58 -14.88
CA ARG A 121 2.69 4.31 -15.64
C ARG A 121 3.22 5.56 -16.35
N CYS A 122 2.35 6.41 -16.89
CA CYS A 122 2.77 7.69 -17.47
C CYS A 122 3.40 8.62 -16.43
N LEU A 123 2.76 8.75 -15.27
CA LEU A 123 3.27 9.60 -14.17
C LEU A 123 4.57 9.06 -13.57
N ASP A 124 4.70 7.75 -13.43
CA ASP A 124 5.93 7.12 -12.94
C ASP A 124 7.09 7.27 -13.93
N ARG A 125 6.84 7.13 -15.24
CA ARG A 125 7.87 7.39 -16.26
C ARG A 125 8.33 8.84 -16.22
N LEU A 126 7.41 9.81 -16.10
CA LEU A 126 7.77 11.22 -15.92
C LEU A 126 8.64 11.42 -14.67
N ARG A 127 8.25 10.83 -13.53
CA ARG A 127 8.97 10.96 -12.26
C ARG A 127 10.40 10.43 -12.32
N MET A 128 10.62 9.35 -13.08
CA MET A 128 11.93 8.70 -13.20
C MET A 128 12.78 9.23 -14.38
N ASP A 129 12.23 10.12 -15.22
CA ASP A 129 12.95 10.65 -16.37
C ASP A 129 14.01 11.67 -15.93
N GLN A 130 15.29 11.30 -16.04
CA GLN A 130 16.43 12.16 -15.68
C GLN A 130 16.54 13.43 -16.53
N ARG A 131 15.85 13.48 -17.68
CA ARG A 131 15.78 14.67 -18.53
C ARG A 131 14.79 15.69 -17.99
N VAL A 132 13.86 15.29 -17.12
CA VAL A 132 12.92 16.19 -16.44
C VAL A 132 13.42 16.44 -15.01
N GLN A 133 14.22 17.49 -14.87
CA GLN A 133 14.89 17.86 -13.62
C GLN A 133 14.04 18.85 -12.82
N LEU A 134 12.80 18.46 -12.55
CA LEU A 134 11.85 19.22 -11.75
C LEU A 134 11.86 18.72 -10.30
N SER A 135 11.95 19.65 -9.34
CA SER A 135 11.84 19.33 -7.91
C SER A 135 10.37 19.12 -7.55
N TRP A 136 9.91 17.87 -7.55
CA TRP A 136 8.55 17.51 -7.14
C TRP A 136 8.45 17.36 -5.62
N THR A 137 7.50 18.05 -4.98
CA THR A 137 7.18 17.83 -3.55
C THR A 137 6.13 16.73 -3.36
N LEU A 138 6.55 15.48 -3.57
CA LEU A 138 5.66 14.30 -3.44
C LEU A 138 5.69 13.72 -2.02
N PRO A 139 4.55 13.20 -1.51
CA PRO A 139 4.51 12.52 -0.23
C PRO A 139 5.38 11.25 -0.24
N MET A 140 6.16 11.05 0.82
CA MET A 140 7.02 9.87 0.94
C MET A 140 6.21 8.57 0.96
N ASP A 141 6.73 7.56 0.27
CA ASP A 141 6.13 6.24 0.24
C ASP A 141 6.22 5.55 1.61
N ARG A 142 5.10 5.51 2.35
CA ARG A 142 5.01 4.78 3.63
C ARG A 142 4.35 3.41 3.43
N PRO A 143 4.78 2.37 4.19
CA PRO A 143 4.06 1.10 4.21
C PRO A 143 2.68 1.30 4.84
N LEU A 144 1.72 0.46 4.43
CA LEU A 144 0.38 0.46 5.00
C LEU A 144 0.41 0.08 6.47
N HIS A 145 -0.42 0.75 7.27
CA HIS A 145 -0.47 0.46 8.70
C HIS A 145 -1.12 -0.92 8.92
N ARG A 146 -0.63 -1.71 9.89
CA ARG A 146 -1.19 -3.05 10.20
C ARG A 146 -2.71 -3.02 10.48
N ARG A 147 -3.24 -1.88 10.92
CA ARG A 147 -4.68 -1.67 11.18
C ARG A 147 -5.49 -1.59 9.89
N GLU A 148 -5.01 -0.84 8.90
CA GLU A 148 -5.59 -0.75 7.55
C GLU A 148 -5.53 -2.10 6.81
N LEU A 149 -4.60 -2.98 7.21
CA LEU A 149 -4.51 -4.37 6.79
C LEU A 149 -5.52 -5.28 7.53
N ALA A 150 -5.70 -5.07 8.84
CA ALA A 150 -6.58 -5.90 9.67
C ALA A 150 -8.07 -5.64 9.44
N GLU A 151 -8.44 -4.42 9.03
CA GLU A 151 -9.80 -4.07 8.61
C GLU A 151 -10.22 -4.77 7.30
N ARG A 152 -9.27 -5.37 6.57
CA ARG A 152 -9.51 -6.15 5.34
C ARG A 152 -10.15 -7.50 5.60
N ILE A 153 -9.94 -8.08 6.79
CA ILE A 153 -10.42 -9.43 7.10
C ILE A 153 -11.80 -9.29 7.74
N PRO A 154 -12.86 -9.86 7.12
CA PRO A 154 -14.19 -9.77 7.70
C PRO A 154 -14.17 -10.41 9.09
N LEU A 155 -14.89 -9.80 10.03
CA LEU A 155 -14.80 -10.15 11.45
C LEU A 155 -14.96 -11.65 11.72
N HIS A 156 -15.83 -12.33 10.98
CA HIS A 156 -16.03 -13.78 11.10
C HIS A 156 -14.75 -14.58 10.82
N ARG A 157 -13.95 -14.19 9.82
CA ARG A 157 -12.71 -14.87 9.46
C ARG A 157 -11.57 -14.52 10.43
N ARG A 158 -11.62 -13.32 11.02
CA ARG A 158 -10.67 -12.89 12.05
C ARG A 158 -10.91 -13.59 13.39
N LEU A 159 -12.17 -13.90 13.70
CA LEU A 159 -12.56 -14.54 14.94
C LEU A 159 -12.60 -16.08 14.85
N ALA A 160 -12.61 -16.66 13.64
CA ALA A 160 -12.65 -18.11 13.46
C ALA A 160 -11.52 -18.82 14.24
N SER A 161 -10.27 -18.39 14.09
CA SER A 161 -9.12 -18.99 14.77
C SER A 161 -9.17 -18.90 16.30
N PRO A 162 -9.37 -17.72 16.93
CA PRO A 162 -9.47 -17.64 18.39
C PRO A 162 -10.72 -18.36 18.93
N VAL A 163 -11.83 -18.36 18.20
CA VAL A 163 -13.04 -19.10 18.60
C VAL A 163 -12.78 -20.61 18.59
N LEU A 164 -12.18 -21.14 17.52
CA LEU A 164 -11.84 -22.58 17.44
C LEU A 164 -10.85 -22.99 18.54
N GLY A 165 -9.80 -22.20 18.75
CA GLY A 165 -8.80 -22.45 19.79
C GLY A 165 -9.40 -22.39 21.20
N GLY A 166 -10.26 -21.39 21.45
CA GLY A 166 -10.99 -21.29 22.72
C GLY A 166 -11.91 -22.49 22.95
N LEU A 167 -12.64 -22.92 21.92
CA LEU A 167 -13.49 -24.11 21.99
C LEU A 167 -12.69 -25.37 22.31
N ALA A 168 -11.54 -25.56 21.64
CA ALA A 168 -10.65 -26.70 21.88
C ALA A 168 -10.09 -26.71 23.31
N LEU A 169 -9.70 -25.54 23.84
CA LEU A 169 -9.24 -25.40 25.22
C LEU A 169 -10.34 -25.74 26.23
N ILE A 170 -11.56 -25.25 26.01
CA ILE A 170 -12.71 -25.53 26.89
C ILE A 170 -13.02 -27.03 26.89
N LEU A 171 -13.08 -27.65 25.70
CA LEU A 171 -13.31 -29.10 25.58
C LEU A 171 -12.19 -29.93 26.23
N GLY A 172 -10.93 -29.51 26.05
CA GLY A 172 -9.79 -30.18 26.69
C GLY A 172 -9.84 -30.07 28.22
N ALA A 173 -10.14 -28.89 28.76
CA ALA A 173 -10.29 -28.68 30.20
C ALA A 173 -11.46 -29.51 30.76
N ALA A 174 -12.64 -29.46 30.11
CA ALA A 174 -13.79 -30.27 30.51
C ALA A 174 -13.49 -31.77 30.45
N GLY A 175 -12.82 -32.24 29.40
CA GLY A 175 -12.39 -33.63 29.28
C GLY A 175 -11.44 -34.06 30.41
N SER A 176 -10.49 -33.19 30.78
CA SER A 176 -9.54 -33.47 31.86
C SER A 176 -10.19 -33.63 33.23
N MET A 177 -11.33 -32.97 33.48
CA MET A 177 -12.09 -33.13 34.73
C MET A 177 -12.84 -34.46 34.83
N VAL A 178 -13.14 -35.12 33.70
CA VAL A 178 -13.88 -36.38 33.66
C VAL A 178 -12.93 -37.59 33.59
N LEU A 179 -11.70 -37.41 33.10
CA LEU A 179 -10.71 -38.49 33.09
C LEU A 179 -10.17 -38.74 34.50
N PRO A 180 -10.22 -39.99 35.01
CA PRO A 180 -9.60 -40.34 36.27
C PRO A 180 -8.09 -40.13 36.18
N LEU A 181 -7.53 -39.49 37.22
CA LEU A 181 -6.09 -39.30 37.33
C LEU A 181 -5.40 -40.67 37.39
N PRO A 182 -4.32 -40.89 36.63
CA PRO A 182 -3.54 -42.11 36.75
C PRO A 182 -3.01 -42.23 38.18
N PRO A 183 -2.99 -43.45 38.75
CA PRO A 183 -2.50 -43.65 40.11
C PRO A 183 -1.04 -43.22 40.19
N VAL A 184 -0.74 -42.36 41.17
CA VAL A 184 0.62 -41.95 41.50
C VAL A 184 1.36 -43.20 41.99
N GLN A 185 2.38 -43.64 41.25
CA GLN A 185 3.30 -44.67 41.75
C GLN A 185 4.24 -43.99 42.74
N GLU A 186 4.09 -44.31 44.03
CA GLU A 186 5.08 -43.92 45.03
C GLU A 186 6.42 -44.61 44.69
N PRO A 187 7.55 -43.90 44.76
CA PRO A 187 8.85 -44.50 44.50
C PRO A 187 9.09 -45.61 45.53
N VAL A 188 9.23 -46.85 45.05
CA VAL A 188 9.57 -48.01 45.87
C VAL A 188 10.91 -47.72 46.56
N PRO A 189 10.98 -47.71 47.90
CA PRO A 189 12.25 -47.61 48.60
C PRO A 189 13.13 -48.79 48.17
N VAL A 190 14.33 -48.48 47.68
CA VAL A 190 15.35 -49.48 47.36
C VAL A 190 15.70 -50.21 48.67
N GLU A 191 15.24 -51.45 48.80
CA GLU A 191 15.64 -52.36 49.86
C GLU A 191 17.13 -52.65 49.68
N GLN A 192 17.97 -52.11 50.56
CA GLN A 192 19.40 -52.41 50.62
C GLN A 192 19.55 -53.90 50.93
N GLN A 193 19.85 -54.69 49.90
CA GLN A 193 20.24 -56.09 50.06
C GLN A 193 21.57 -56.18 50.81
N ALA A 194 21.55 -57.04 51.83
CA ALA A 194 22.56 -57.24 52.86
C ALA A 194 23.84 -57.92 52.35
N GLU A 195 24.95 -57.65 53.02
CA GLU A 195 26.17 -58.47 52.97
C GLU A 195 26.33 -59.21 54.31
N PRO A 196 26.21 -60.55 54.36
CA PRO A 196 26.45 -61.32 55.57
C PRO A 196 27.94 -61.67 55.69
N LEU A 197 28.60 -61.23 56.76
CA LEU A 197 29.95 -61.69 57.10
C LEU A 197 29.87 -63.01 57.89
N ALA A 198 30.64 -63.98 57.43
CA ALA A 198 30.64 -65.37 57.84
C ALA A 198 31.07 -65.63 59.30
N GLU A 199 30.47 -66.67 59.87
CA GLU A 199 30.78 -67.31 61.16
C GLU A 199 31.95 -68.30 61.03
N PRO A 200 32.94 -68.34 61.95
CA PRO A 200 33.95 -69.41 61.98
C PRO A 200 33.60 -70.52 62.97
N ALA A 201 34.03 -71.73 62.59
CA ALA A 201 33.73 -73.04 63.15
C ALA A 201 34.09 -73.29 64.63
N GLN A 202 33.28 -74.13 65.26
CA GLN A 202 33.51 -74.84 66.53
C GLN A 202 34.40 -76.09 66.33
N PRO A 203 34.95 -76.68 67.40
CA PRO A 203 35.04 -78.13 67.56
C PRO A 203 33.87 -78.72 68.35
#